data_AF-A0A7S3RZL4-F1
#
_entry.id   AF-A0A7S3RZL4-F1
#
_cell.length_a   1.000
_cell.length_b   1.000
_cell.length_c   1.000
_cell.angle_alpha   90.00
_cell.angle_beta   90.00
_cell.angle_gamma   90.00
#
_symmetry.space_group_name_H-M   'P 1'
#
loop_
_entity.id
_entity.type
_entity.pdbx_description
1 polymer ?
#
loop_
_entity_poly.entity_id
_entity_poly.type
_entity_poly.pdbx_seq_one_letter_code
_entity_poly.pdbx_strand_id
1 'polypeptide(L)'
;LDWSVVRSMMTGCLCALLGWAGLLRLAPTGPAPRAIARLASREPARAVPNSVQAEAIRSRDRAVLVLASAGTGKTRVLRTRMAWLLLKQSVPSSSILAVTFSQHAAQQLQARVTAVAGPAAEGAWLGTFHSICWRMLREHHHHLALPPDFRVAAEADQLRLLTEAHAELVEARGGGSPALTRKRAAELLQRILHWKERSLDPLAVPPAHTPRPAAGSADAGGKPAAAERGDLAADSLARSLYPLYQSALALRGMLDFSDLTLRAVQLFDEQPQVLAAYRSRFQHVLVDELQDTSRVQYEWLRRITGQPVPGRPQQQPPFGRSGGAEQAVFVAADDDQSVYGWRGADRTNVLRFLSEFDGARVIRLTTSYRCSPHALGAAQALLSRSPSLLAKECEPHTPAADAPRVVLRCFWDARDEAQWIARHVAAQRKSHPAYRYSDFAVLVRSQELAAALAPMLRARGLPISTSLPSGLPWWGVPEVATSLAALRLVRSSTDDEA
;
A
#
# COMPACT_ATOMS: atom_id res chain seq x y z
N LEU A 1 -8.59 19.15 -49.79
CA LEU A 1 -8.46 18.01 -48.84
C LEU A 1 -8.53 16.73 -49.66
N ASP A 2 -7.39 16.06 -49.80
CA ASP A 2 -7.19 14.96 -50.73
C ASP A 2 -7.76 13.65 -50.16
N TRP A 3 -8.82 13.13 -50.78
CA TRP A 3 -9.57 11.95 -50.35
C TRP A 3 -8.81 10.62 -50.56
N SER A 4 -7.64 10.65 -51.20
CA SER A 4 -6.80 9.46 -51.41
C SER A 4 -6.13 8.95 -50.12
N VAL A 5 -5.81 9.85 -49.19
CA VAL A 5 -5.16 9.51 -47.90
C VAL A 5 -6.13 8.82 -46.94
N VAL A 6 -7.40 9.26 -46.92
CA VAL A 6 -8.46 8.68 -46.06
C VAL A 6 -8.78 7.24 -46.47
N ARG A 7 -8.76 6.95 -47.77
CA ARG A 7 -9.05 5.60 -48.29
C ARG A 7 -7.93 4.60 -47.97
N SER A 8 -6.67 5.04 -47.98
CA SER A 8 -5.52 4.20 -47.59
C SER A 8 -5.54 3.86 -46.09
N MET A 9 -5.92 4.81 -45.23
CA MET A 9 -6.06 4.57 -43.78
C MET A 9 -7.23 3.63 -43.43
N MET A 10 -8.38 3.73 -44.10
CA MET A 10 -9.51 2.84 -43.83
C MET A 10 -9.29 1.40 -44.31
N THR A 11 -8.54 1.21 -45.41
CA THR A 11 -8.24 -0.14 -45.92
C THR A 11 -7.20 -0.85 -45.03
N GLY A 12 -6.26 -0.11 -44.43
CA GLY A 12 -5.36 -0.63 -43.40
C GLY A 12 -6.07 -1.01 -42.09
N CYS A 13 -7.12 -0.27 -41.70
CA CYS A 13 -7.90 -0.56 -40.49
C CYS A 13 -8.78 -1.81 -40.61
N LEU A 14 -9.35 -2.11 -41.79
CA LEU A 14 -10.18 -3.31 -41.97
C LEU A 14 -9.38 -4.62 -41.94
N CYS A 15 -8.14 -4.63 -42.46
CA CYS A 15 -7.25 -5.79 -42.35
C CYS A 15 -6.77 -6.02 -40.90
N ALA A 16 -6.64 -4.96 -40.09
CA ALA A 16 -6.32 -5.07 -38.67
C ALA A 16 -7.50 -5.60 -37.84
N LEU A 17 -8.75 -5.26 -38.19
CA LEU A 17 -9.96 -5.72 -37.50
C LEU A 17 -10.26 -7.22 -37.73
N LEU A 18 -9.97 -7.76 -38.91
CA LEU A 18 -10.19 -9.19 -39.20
C LEU A 18 -9.10 -10.11 -38.62
N GLY A 19 -7.89 -9.58 -38.36
CA GLY A 19 -6.85 -10.29 -37.61
C GLY A 19 -7.07 -10.32 -36.09
N TRP A 20 -7.97 -9.47 -35.56
CA TRP A 20 -8.20 -9.31 -34.11
C TRP A 20 -9.25 -10.26 -33.52
N ALA A 21 -10.07 -10.92 -34.34
CA ALA A 21 -11.04 -11.91 -33.84
C ALA A 21 -10.37 -13.15 -33.21
N GLY A 22 -9.08 -13.40 -33.48
CA GLY A 22 -8.29 -14.49 -32.90
C GLY A 22 -7.52 -14.15 -31.62
N LEU A 23 -7.56 -12.89 -31.15
CA LEU A 23 -6.67 -12.38 -30.08
C LEU A 23 -7.39 -11.93 -28.80
N LEU A 24 -8.63 -12.37 -28.59
CA LEU A 24 -9.43 -12.17 -27.36
C LEU A 24 -8.95 -13.01 -26.14
N ARG A 25 -7.66 -13.31 -26.04
CA ARG A 25 -7.05 -13.95 -24.86
C ARG A 25 -5.66 -13.37 -24.52
N LEU A 26 -5.56 -12.05 -24.38
CA LEU A 26 -4.37 -11.44 -23.79
C LEU A 26 -4.62 -11.15 -22.31
N ALA A 27 -4.16 -12.08 -21.49
CA ALA A 27 -4.03 -11.90 -20.04
C ALA A 27 -3.01 -10.80 -19.74
N PRO A 28 -3.21 -9.97 -18.69
CA PRO A 28 -2.28 -8.91 -18.36
C PRO A 28 -0.93 -9.49 -17.90
N THR A 29 0.14 -9.07 -18.57
CA THR A 29 1.53 -9.39 -18.25
C THR A 29 2.00 -8.62 -17.03
N GLY A 30 1.52 -9.03 -15.85
CA GLY A 30 2.35 -9.08 -14.64
C GLY A 30 3.24 -10.34 -14.69
N PRO A 31 4.01 -10.70 -13.64
CA PRO A 31 4.56 -12.05 -13.57
C PRO A 31 3.42 -13.02 -13.84
N ALA A 32 3.56 -13.88 -14.85
CA ALA A 32 2.46 -14.66 -15.39
C ALA A 32 1.59 -15.24 -14.26
N PRO A 33 0.27 -15.39 -14.44
CA PRO A 33 -0.57 -16.09 -13.46
C PRO A 33 0.05 -17.44 -13.04
N ARG A 34 0.80 -18.07 -13.95
CA ARG A 34 1.63 -19.27 -13.72
C ARG A 34 2.83 -19.07 -12.78
N ALA A 35 3.49 -17.92 -12.76
CA ALA A 35 4.60 -17.60 -11.85
C ALA A 35 4.11 -17.30 -10.43
N ILE A 36 3.02 -16.52 -10.28
CA ILE A 36 2.35 -16.29 -8.99
C ILE A 36 1.72 -17.60 -8.48
N ALA A 37 1.04 -18.37 -9.35
CA ALA A 37 0.51 -19.68 -9.00
C ALA A 37 1.60 -20.69 -8.64
N ARG A 38 2.78 -20.65 -9.30
CA ARG A 38 3.93 -21.51 -8.95
C ARG A 38 4.60 -21.11 -7.63
N LEU A 39 4.64 -19.82 -7.29
CA LEU A 39 5.08 -19.35 -5.98
C LEU A 39 4.06 -19.72 -4.88
N ALA A 40 2.76 -19.67 -5.20
CA ALA A 40 1.70 -20.14 -4.31
C ALA A 40 1.69 -21.67 -4.15
N SER A 41 2.08 -22.44 -5.17
CA SER A 41 2.14 -23.90 -5.14
C SER A 41 3.42 -24.47 -4.50
N ARG A 42 4.34 -23.62 -4.06
CA ARG A 42 5.62 -24.00 -3.42
C ARG A 42 5.60 -23.93 -1.90
N GLU A 43 4.49 -23.50 -1.27
CA GLU A 43 4.29 -23.79 0.15
C GLU A 43 4.18 -25.32 0.29
N PRO A 44 4.95 -25.98 1.18
CA PRO A 44 4.76 -27.39 1.43
C PRO A 44 3.28 -27.63 1.75
N ALA A 45 2.74 -28.69 1.14
CA ALA A 45 1.38 -29.14 1.32
C ALA A 45 0.94 -28.99 2.78
N ARG A 46 -0.09 -28.18 3.04
CA ARG A 46 -0.79 -28.07 4.33
C ARG A 46 0.13 -28.24 5.55
N ALA A 47 1.07 -27.31 5.78
CA ALA A 47 1.57 -27.18 7.14
C ALA A 47 0.34 -26.98 8.05
N VAL A 48 0.18 -27.81 9.07
CA VAL A 48 -0.90 -27.68 10.05
C VAL A 48 -0.60 -26.43 10.89
N PRO A 49 -1.57 -25.54 11.14
CA PRO A 49 -1.36 -24.42 12.07
C PRO A 49 -0.92 -24.97 13.42
N ASN A 50 0.09 -24.36 14.04
CA ASN A 50 0.42 -24.69 15.43
C ASN A 50 -0.73 -24.26 16.38
N SER A 51 -0.65 -24.61 17.67
CA SER A 51 -1.71 -24.30 18.64
C SER A 51 -2.07 -22.81 18.68
N VAL A 52 -1.07 -21.92 18.69
CA VAL A 52 -1.27 -20.46 18.76
C VAL A 52 -1.85 -19.90 17.46
N GLN A 53 -1.38 -20.36 16.30
CA GLN A 53 -1.96 -20.01 15.01
C GLN A 53 -3.41 -20.50 14.92
N ALA A 54 -3.71 -21.70 15.42
CA ALA A 54 -5.06 -22.26 15.46
C ALA A 54 -5.99 -21.48 16.41
N GLU A 55 -5.47 -21.03 17.56
CA GLU A 55 -6.17 -20.10 18.46
C GLU A 55 -6.52 -18.80 17.73
N ALA A 56 -5.55 -18.16 17.07
CA ALA A 56 -5.79 -16.95 16.29
C ALA A 56 -6.84 -17.15 15.19
N ILE A 57 -6.74 -18.24 14.43
CA ILE A 57 -7.69 -18.57 13.35
C ILE A 57 -9.12 -18.71 13.90
N ARG A 58 -9.29 -19.37 15.04
CA ARG A 58 -10.60 -19.73 15.62
C ARG A 58 -11.12 -18.73 16.66
N SER A 59 -10.36 -17.69 16.98
CA SER A 59 -10.77 -16.69 17.97
C SER A 59 -12.13 -16.09 17.61
N ARG A 60 -12.97 -16.02 18.63
CA ARG A 60 -14.31 -15.41 18.63
C ARG A 60 -14.30 -14.01 19.25
N ASP A 61 -13.13 -13.52 19.65
CA ASP A 61 -12.97 -12.17 20.18
C ASP A 61 -13.31 -11.15 19.10
N ARG A 62 -13.89 -10.03 19.51
CA ARG A 62 -14.36 -8.99 18.58
C ARG A 62 -13.23 -8.18 17.99
N ALA A 63 -12.15 -7.98 18.74
CA ALA A 63 -10.96 -7.30 18.28
C ALA A 63 -9.77 -8.21 18.56
N VAL A 64 -9.08 -8.64 17.51
CA VAL A 64 -7.91 -9.51 17.62
C VAL A 64 -6.74 -8.83 16.93
N LEU A 65 -5.66 -8.61 17.67
CA LEU A 65 -4.34 -8.29 17.12
C LEU A 65 -3.49 -9.56 17.10
N VAL A 66 -3.19 -10.04 15.90
CA VAL A 66 -2.14 -11.03 15.70
C VAL A 66 -0.81 -10.30 15.60
N LEU A 67 -0.08 -10.30 16.70
CA LEU A 67 1.27 -9.77 16.78
C LEU A 67 2.25 -10.84 16.31
N ALA A 68 2.96 -10.58 15.22
CA ALA A 68 3.82 -11.54 14.56
C ALA A 68 5.23 -10.97 14.42
N SER A 69 6.25 -11.81 14.54
CA SER A 69 7.59 -11.50 14.05
C SER A 69 7.79 -12.01 12.62
N ALA A 70 8.91 -11.62 11.99
CA ALA A 70 9.28 -12.10 10.66
C ALA A 70 9.25 -13.64 10.54
N GLY A 71 8.52 -14.13 9.54
CA GLY A 71 8.48 -15.55 9.22
C GLY A 71 7.56 -16.42 10.09
N THR A 72 6.79 -15.84 11.00
CA THR A 72 5.90 -16.57 11.93
C THR A 72 4.57 -17.00 11.31
N GLY A 73 4.29 -16.58 10.07
CA GLY A 73 3.10 -16.98 9.32
C GLY A 73 1.89 -16.04 9.43
N LYS A 74 2.10 -14.76 9.75
CA LYS A 74 1.06 -13.70 9.79
C LYS A 74 0.03 -13.78 8.64
N THR A 75 0.49 -13.67 7.39
CA THR A 75 -0.38 -13.74 6.20
C THR A 75 -1.06 -15.11 6.06
N ARG A 76 -0.40 -16.20 6.49
CA ARG A 76 -1.00 -17.53 6.49
C ARG A 76 -2.13 -17.63 7.51
N VAL A 77 -1.98 -17.05 8.70
CA VAL A 77 -3.03 -16.99 9.72
C VAL A 77 -4.23 -16.22 9.18
N LEU A 78 -4.02 -15.03 8.61
CA LEU A 78 -5.10 -14.21 8.03
C LEU A 78 -5.84 -14.95 6.90
N ARG A 79 -5.11 -15.52 5.94
CA ARG A 79 -5.68 -16.36 4.87
C ARG A 79 -6.51 -17.51 5.45
N THR A 80 -5.95 -18.25 6.40
CA THR A 80 -6.59 -19.45 6.94
C THR A 80 -7.81 -19.11 7.78
N ARG A 81 -7.80 -17.96 8.47
CA ARG A 81 -8.98 -17.40 9.13
C ARG A 81 -10.07 -17.08 8.14
N MET A 82 -9.77 -16.39 7.05
CA MET A 82 -10.76 -16.10 6.00
C MET A 82 -11.38 -17.38 5.44
N ALA A 83 -10.55 -18.38 5.11
CA ALA A 83 -11.05 -19.67 4.65
C ALA A 83 -11.88 -20.41 5.72
N TRP A 84 -11.50 -20.32 6.99
CA TRP A 84 -12.27 -20.90 8.11
C TRP A 84 -13.63 -20.22 8.29
N LEU A 85 -13.70 -18.89 8.19
CA LEU A 85 -14.98 -18.15 8.23
C LEU A 85 -15.91 -18.62 7.12
N LEU A 86 -15.41 -18.69 5.88
CA LEU A 86 -16.19 -19.10 4.71
C LEU A 86 -16.65 -20.57 4.79
N LEU A 87 -15.73 -21.49 5.11
CA LEU A 87 -15.98 -22.93 4.97
C LEU A 87 -16.48 -23.62 6.23
N LYS A 88 -16.15 -23.09 7.41
CA LYS A 88 -16.47 -23.72 8.71
C LYS A 88 -17.47 -22.93 9.52
N GLN A 89 -17.50 -21.61 9.40
CA GLN A 89 -18.53 -20.79 10.04
C GLN A 89 -19.65 -20.41 9.07
N SER A 90 -19.54 -20.79 7.79
CA SER A 90 -20.54 -20.48 6.76
C SER A 90 -20.87 -18.99 6.68
N VAL A 91 -19.89 -18.13 6.97
CA VAL A 91 -20.02 -16.69 6.88
C VAL A 91 -20.22 -16.30 5.42
N PRO A 92 -21.27 -15.52 5.08
CA PRO A 92 -21.46 -15.04 3.73
C PRO A 92 -20.25 -14.24 3.26
N SER A 93 -19.68 -14.57 2.10
CA SER A 93 -18.51 -13.88 1.56
C SER A 93 -18.70 -12.37 1.46
N SER A 94 -19.91 -11.92 1.07
CA SER A 94 -20.31 -10.52 0.96
C SER A 94 -20.21 -9.73 2.28
N SER A 95 -20.11 -10.42 3.41
CA SER A 95 -19.94 -9.88 4.76
C SER A 95 -18.49 -9.83 5.25
N ILE A 96 -17.54 -10.30 4.42
CA ILE A 96 -16.11 -10.26 4.72
C ILE A 96 -15.45 -9.12 3.93
N LEU A 97 -14.75 -8.26 4.66
CA LEU A 97 -13.86 -7.24 4.13
C LEU A 97 -12.42 -7.60 4.52
N ALA A 98 -11.53 -7.70 3.53
CA ALA A 98 -10.12 -7.97 3.72
C ALA A 98 -9.26 -6.89 3.05
N VAL A 99 -8.43 -6.20 3.84
CA VAL A 99 -7.61 -5.08 3.40
C VAL A 99 -6.14 -5.40 3.58
N THR A 100 -5.33 -5.08 2.57
CA THR A 100 -3.88 -5.26 2.58
C THR A 100 -3.17 -3.98 2.11
N PHE A 101 -1.88 -3.83 2.40
CA PHE A 101 -1.13 -2.64 2.01
C PHE A 101 -0.85 -2.54 0.49
N SER A 102 -0.62 -3.67 -0.19
CA SER A 102 -0.21 -3.68 -1.61
C SER A 102 -1.14 -4.47 -2.52
N GLN A 103 -1.24 -4.06 -3.79
CA GLN A 103 -2.03 -4.78 -4.79
C GLN A 103 -1.56 -6.22 -4.98
N HIS A 104 -0.24 -6.44 -4.94
CA HIS A 104 0.32 -7.79 -5.04
C HIS A 104 -0.06 -8.66 -3.84
N ALA A 105 -0.04 -8.11 -2.61
CA ALA A 105 -0.51 -8.84 -1.43
C ALA A 105 -2.00 -9.17 -1.53
N ALA A 106 -2.84 -8.22 -1.97
CA ALA A 106 -4.27 -8.46 -2.21
C ALA A 106 -4.48 -9.60 -3.24
N GLN A 107 -3.82 -9.53 -4.40
CA GLN A 107 -3.93 -10.55 -5.45
C GLN A 107 -3.46 -11.92 -4.95
N GLN A 108 -2.37 -11.98 -4.21
CA GLN A 108 -1.89 -13.23 -3.61
C GLN A 108 -2.88 -13.79 -2.57
N LEU A 109 -3.42 -12.94 -1.70
CA LEU A 109 -4.41 -13.35 -0.70
C LEU A 109 -5.66 -13.89 -1.40
N GLN A 110 -6.19 -13.18 -2.41
CA GLN A 110 -7.34 -13.61 -3.20
C GLN A 110 -7.07 -14.97 -3.86
N ALA A 111 -5.98 -15.10 -4.61
CA ALA A 111 -5.63 -16.35 -5.30
C ALA A 111 -5.52 -17.52 -4.32
N ARG A 112 -4.91 -17.29 -3.15
CA ARG A 112 -4.72 -18.33 -2.13
C ARG A 112 -6.02 -18.68 -1.40
N VAL A 113 -6.90 -17.72 -1.13
CA VAL A 113 -8.22 -18.00 -0.52
C VAL A 113 -9.12 -18.71 -1.51
N THR A 114 -9.19 -18.27 -2.77
CA THR A 114 -9.94 -18.95 -3.84
C THR A 114 -9.44 -20.38 -4.07
N ALA A 115 -8.14 -20.63 -4.00
CA ALA A 115 -7.60 -21.98 -4.12
C ALA A 115 -8.07 -22.95 -3.01
N VAL A 116 -8.46 -22.43 -1.84
CA VAL A 116 -8.92 -23.23 -0.69
C VAL A 116 -10.45 -23.27 -0.60
N ALA A 117 -11.11 -22.13 -0.78
CA ALA A 117 -12.54 -21.96 -0.58
C ALA A 117 -13.35 -22.03 -1.88
N GLY A 118 -12.70 -22.00 -3.05
CA GLY A 118 -13.36 -22.08 -4.35
C GLY A 118 -14.41 -20.96 -4.52
N PRO A 119 -15.60 -21.30 -5.06
CA PRO A 119 -16.71 -20.35 -5.24
C PRO A 119 -17.18 -19.67 -3.96
N ALA A 120 -16.95 -20.27 -2.78
CA ALA A 120 -17.35 -19.66 -1.51
C ALA A 120 -16.60 -18.35 -1.20
N ALA A 121 -15.45 -18.09 -1.85
CA ALA A 121 -14.74 -16.83 -1.72
C ALA A 121 -15.30 -15.70 -2.59
N GLU A 122 -16.14 -16.01 -3.58
CA GLU A 122 -16.67 -15.02 -4.52
C GLU A 122 -17.61 -14.05 -3.82
N GLY A 123 -17.47 -12.75 -4.11
CA GLY A 123 -18.27 -11.69 -3.49
C GLY A 123 -17.67 -11.06 -2.23
N ALA A 124 -16.61 -11.64 -1.66
CA ALA A 124 -15.84 -10.99 -0.60
C ALA A 124 -15.15 -9.71 -1.12
N TRP A 125 -15.09 -8.69 -0.27
CA TRP A 125 -14.39 -7.46 -0.60
C TRP A 125 -12.93 -7.61 -0.18
N LEU A 126 -12.05 -7.86 -1.15
CA LEU A 126 -10.63 -8.03 -0.91
C LEU A 126 -9.83 -7.05 -1.77
N GLY A 127 -9.00 -6.22 -1.14
CA GLY A 127 -8.21 -5.24 -1.87
C GLY A 127 -7.19 -4.48 -1.02
N THR A 128 -6.67 -3.40 -1.59
CA THR A 128 -5.98 -2.35 -0.83
C THR A 128 -6.97 -1.32 -0.30
N PHE A 129 -6.58 -0.55 0.73
CA PHE A 129 -7.38 0.58 1.24
C PHE A 129 -7.91 1.45 0.08
N HIS A 130 -7.03 1.86 -0.82
CA HIS A 130 -7.36 2.68 -1.97
C HIS A 130 -8.36 2.02 -2.92
N SER A 131 -8.21 0.73 -3.23
CA SER A 131 -9.16 0.04 -4.12
C SER A 131 -10.55 -0.11 -3.49
N ILE A 132 -10.61 -0.31 -2.17
CA ILE A 132 -11.87 -0.39 -1.43
C ILE A 132 -12.52 1.00 -1.37
N CYS A 133 -11.76 2.03 -1.03
CA CYS A 133 -12.24 3.40 -1.00
C CYS A 133 -12.71 3.86 -2.38
N TRP A 134 -11.96 3.57 -3.45
CA TRP A 134 -12.37 3.84 -4.82
C TRP A 134 -13.72 3.21 -5.15
N ARG A 135 -13.92 1.93 -4.78
CA ARG A 135 -15.20 1.24 -5.00
C ARG A 135 -16.35 1.92 -4.25
N MET A 136 -16.14 2.30 -2.99
CA MET A 136 -17.13 3.02 -2.18
C MET A 136 -17.46 4.39 -2.77
N LEU A 137 -16.44 5.15 -3.17
CA LEU A 137 -16.61 6.48 -3.77
C LEU A 137 -17.31 6.41 -5.12
N ARG A 138 -17.06 5.37 -5.94
CA ARG A 138 -17.80 5.13 -7.17
C ARG A 138 -19.28 4.84 -6.92
N GLU A 139 -19.59 4.05 -5.91
CA GLU A 139 -20.96 3.72 -5.51
C GLU A 139 -21.72 4.94 -4.95
N HIS A 140 -21.01 5.84 -4.27
CA HIS A 140 -21.59 6.95 -3.51
C HIS A 140 -21.15 8.35 -3.98
N HIS A 141 -20.72 8.49 -5.24
CA HIS A 141 -20.11 9.73 -5.76
C HIS A 141 -21.01 10.96 -5.61
N HIS A 142 -22.33 10.78 -5.75
CA HIS A 142 -23.35 11.83 -5.66
C HIS A 142 -23.41 12.51 -4.27
N HIS A 143 -23.05 11.80 -3.20
CA HIS A 143 -23.02 12.36 -1.86
C HIS A 143 -21.86 13.33 -1.62
N LEU A 144 -20.82 13.27 -2.45
CA LEU A 144 -19.58 14.02 -2.28
C LEU A 144 -19.36 15.06 -3.38
N ALA A 145 -20.40 15.40 -4.15
CA ALA A 145 -20.31 16.25 -5.34
C ALA A 145 -19.21 15.78 -6.32
N LEU A 146 -19.00 14.47 -6.43
CA LEU A 146 -18.06 13.89 -7.38
C LEU A 146 -18.80 13.49 -8.66
N PRO A 147 -18.25 13.76 -9.85
CA PRO A 147 -18.84 13.29 -11.10
C PRO A 147 -18.77 11.76 -11.16
N PRO A 148 -19.74 11.07 -11.78
CA PRO A 148 -19.81 9.60 -11.80
C PRO A 148 -18.58 8.93 -12.43
N ASP A 149 -17.88 9.65 -13.31
CA ASP A 149 -16.72 9.23 -14.08
C ASP A 149 -15.39 9.84 -13.56
N PHE A 150 -15.38 10.44 -12.36
CA PHE A 150 -14.19 11.04 -11.73
C PHE A 150 -12.93 10.16 -11.84
N ARG A 151 -11.74 10.76 -11.95
CA ARG A 151 -10.49 10.02 -12.20
C ARG A 151 -9.45 10.21 -11.11
N VAL A 152 -8.47 9.31 -11.09
CA VAL A 152 -7.29 9.47 -10.20
C VAL A 152 -6.21 10.24 -10.96
N ALA A 153 -5.78 11.38 -10.43
CA ALA A 153 -4.73 12.21 -11.02
C ALA A 153 -3.38 11.47 -10.97
N ALA A 154 -2.71 11.38 -12.13
CA ALA A 154 -1.35 10.86 -12.20
C ALA A 154 -0.35 11.89 -11.64
N GLU A 155 0.88 11.48 -11.32
CA GLU A 155 1.89 12.39 -10.77
C GLU A 155 2.14 13.62 -11.66
N ALA A 156 2.13 13.44 -12.98
CA ALA A 156 2.28 14.54 -13.93
C ALA A 156 1.11 15.56 -13.82
N ASP A 157 -0.13 15.07 -13.71
CA ASP A 157 -1.30 15.92 -13.49
C ASP A 157 -1.18 16.68 -12.16
N GLN A 158 -0.80 15.97 -11.09
CA GLN A 158 -0.66 16.58 -9.76
C GLN A 158 0.37 17.71 -9.75
N LEU A 159 1.53 17.51 -10.40
CA LEU A 159 2.58 18.52 -10.50
C LEU A 159 2.14 19.73 -11.34
N ARG A 160 1.43 19.51 -12.44
CA ARG A 160 0.91 20.60 -13.28
C ARG A 160 -0.13 21.41 -12.51
N LEU A 161 -1.12 20.76 -11.91
CA LEU A 161 -2.19 21.42 -11.14
C LEU A 161 -1.63 22.20 -9.95
N LEU A 162 -0.59 21.69 -9.27
CA LEU A 162 0.07 22.44 -8.21
C LEU A 162 0.81 23.68 -8.75
N THR A 163 1.38 23.59 -9.95
CA THR A 163 2.05 24.73 -10.61
C THR A 163 1.04 25.80 -11.04
N GLU A 164 -0.12 25.39 -11.55
CA GLU A 164 -1.25 26.28 -11.86
C GLU A 164 -1.75 26.99 -10.59
N ALA A 165 -1.99 26.23 -9.51
CA ALA A 165 -2.38 26.78 -8.21
C ALA A 165 -1.35 27.79 -7.67
N HIS A 166 -0.06 27.57 -7.94
CA HIS A 166 0.98 28.54 -7.58
C HIS A 166 0.92 29.81 -8.43
N ALA A 167 0.71 29.69 -9.74
CA ALA A 167 0.55 30.86 -10.60
C ALA A 167 -0.63 31.72 -10.15
N GLU A 168 -1.79 31.11 -9.87
CA GLU A 168 -2.97 31.78 -9.33
C GLU A 168 -2.67 32.50 -8.00
N LEU A 169 -1.95 31.84 -7.08
CA LEU A 169 -1.56 32.44 -5.81
C LEU A 169 -0.63 33.65 -5.98
N VAL A 170 0.29 33.59 -6.94
CA VAL A 170 1.24 34.68 -7.23
C VAL A 170 0.52 35.88 -7.84
N GLU A 171 -0.39 35.65 -8.79
CA GLU A 171 -1.23 36.68 -9.40
C GLU A 171 -2.13 37.35 -8.35
N ALA A 172 -2.80 36.57 -7.51
CA ALA A 172 -3.67 37.09 -6.45
C ALA A 172 -2.92 37.95 -5.42
N ARG A 173 -1.61 37.74 -5.25
CA ARG A 173 -0.75 38.54 -4.35
C ARG A 173 -0.11 39.75 -5.04
N GLY A 174 -0.36 39.97 -6.33
CA GLY A 174 0.27 41.05 -7.11
C GLY A 174 1.79 40.92 -7.20
N GLY A 175 2.33 39.70 -7.08
CA GLY A 175 3.76 39.44 -6.99
C GLY A 175 4.37 38.96 -8.32
N GLY A 176 5.70 39.07 -8.45
CA GLY A 176 6.49 38.54 -9.56
C GLY A 176 7.34 37.32 -9.17
N SER A 177 6.77 36.36 -8.42
CA SER A 177 7.52 35.18 -8.00
C SER A 177 7.79 34.25 -9.19
N PRO A 178 9.00 33.66 -9.30
CA PRO A 178 9.34 32.80 -10.42
C PRO A 178 8.47 31.54 -10.45
N ALA A 179 8.25 31.00 -11.65
CA ALA A 179 7.56 29.72 -11.81
C ALA A 179 8.27 28.61 -11.01
N LEU A 180 7.47 27.68 -10.46
CA LEU A 180 8.02 26.56 -9.71
C LEU A 180 8.83 25.65 -10.64
N THR A 181 10.03 25.28 -10.20
CA THR A 181 10.75 24.17 -10.82
C THR A 181 10.03 22.85 -10.51
N ARG A 182 10.13 21.87 -11.41
CA ARG A 182 9.53 20.53 -11.19
C ARG A 182 9.93 19.90 -9.86
N LYS A 183 11.21 20.05 -9.47
CA LYS A 183 11.73 19.55 -8.19
C LYS A 183 11.06 20.23 -7.00
N ARG A 184 10.89 21.55 -7.05
CA ARG A 184 10.24 22.31 -5.97
C ARG A 184 8.74 22.02 -5.89
N ALA A 185 8.06 21.88 -7.02
CA ALA A 185 6.66 21.46 -7.07
C ALA A 185 6.51 20.06 -6.45
N ALA A 186 7.37 19.10 -6.79
CA ALA A 186 7.34 17.77 -6.19
C ALA A 186 7.55 17.80 -4.67
N GLU A 187 8.47 18.63 -4.16
CA GLU A 187 8.67 18.78 -2.71
C GLU A 187 7.43 19.33 -2.00
N LEU A 188 6.82 20.39 -2.54
CA LEU A 188 5.61 21.00 -1.97
C LEU A 188 4.42 20.03 -2.03
N LEU A 189 4.28 19.29 -3.14
CA LEU A 189 3.26 18.25 -3.30
C LEU A 189 3.41 17.16 -2.24
N GLN A 190 4.63 16.66 -2.00
CA GLN A 190 4.87 15.63 -0.99
C GLN A 190 4.46 16.09 0.42
N ARG A 191 4.63 17.37 0.76
CA ARG A 191 4.13 17.94 2.04
C ARG A 191 2.61 17.88 2.13
N ILE A 192 1.91 18.27 1.06
CA ILE A 192 0.44 18.18 0.97
C ILE A 192 -0.03 16.73 1.12
N LEU A 193 0.58 15.79 0.39
CA LEU A 193 0.24 14.38 0.47
C LEU A 193 0.49 13.83 1.88
N HIS A 194 1.58 14.23 2.54
CA HIS A 194 1.85 13.85 3.93
C HIS A 194 0.77 14.36 4.91
N TRP A 195 0.26 15.58 4.71
CA TRP A 195 -0.87 16.08 5.50
C TRP A 195 -2.16 15.28 5.26
N LYS A 196 -2.45 14.90 4.01
CA LYS A 196 -3.59 14.02 3.68
C LYS A 196 -3.49 12.67 4.40
N GLU A 197 -2.31 12.05 4.40
CA GLU A 197 -2.07 10.77 5.09
C GLU A 197 -2.23 10.88 6.62
N ARG A 198 -2.07 12.09 7.17
CA ARG A 198 -2.33 12.44 8.58
C ARG A 198 -3.79 12.80 8.86
N SER A 199 -4.68 12.64 7.88
CA SER A 199 -6.09 13.02 7.94
C SER A 199 -6.33 14.53 8.12
N LEU A 200 -5.45 15.36 7.53
CA LEU A 200 -5.57 16.82 7.56
C LEU A 200 -6.08 17.34 6.20
N ASP A 201 -7.32 17.84 6.20
CA ASP A 201 -7.86 18.64 5.10
C ASP A 201 -7.21 20.05 5.07
N PRO A 202 -7.42 20.86 4.01
CA PRO A 202 -6.82 22.18 3.90
C PRO A 202 -7.09 23.13 5.08
N LEU A 203 -8.25 23.01 5.75
CA LEU A 203 -8.64 23.86 6.88
C LEU A 203 -8.05 23.35 8.20
N ALA A 204 -7.80 22.05 8.30
CA ALA A 204 -7.27 21.39 9.49
C ALA A 204 -5.74 21.42 9.60
N VAL A 205 -5.00 21.80 8.53
CA VAL A 205 -3.54 21.95 8.61
C VAL A 205 -3.20 23.04 9.65
N PRO A 206 -2.33 22.79 10.64
CA PRO A 206 -1.92 23.80 11.61
C PRO A 206 -0.96 24.83 10.98
N PRO A 207 -0.89 26.08 11.48
CA PRO A 207 0.03 27.06 10.90
C PRO A 207 1.47 26.58 11.06
N ALA A 208 2.35 26.97 10.14
CA ALA A 208 3.77 26.65 10.26
C ALA A 208 4.31 27.35 11.52
N HIS A 209 4.62 26.58 12.56
CA HIS A 209 5.23 27.07 13.78
C HIS A 209 6.60 26.43 13.93
N THR A 210 7.56 27.17 14.51
CA THR A 210 8.81 26.57 14.98
C THR A 210 8.46 25.44 15.96
N PRO A 211 8.98 24.21 15.78
CA PRO A 211 8.71 23.13 16.72
C PRO A 211 9.11 23.60 18.12
N ARG A 212 8.18 23.56 19.07
CA ARG A 212 8.52 23.71 20.48
C ARG A 212 9.32 22.45 20.85
N PRO A 213 10.53 22.57 21.42
CA PRO A 213 11.28 21.40 21.84
C PRO A 213 10.40 20.53 22.76
N ALA A 214 10.50 19.21 22.61
CA ALA A 214 9.81 18.26 23.47
C ALA A 214 10.05 18.64 24.94
N ALA A 215 8.99 18.65 25.75
CA ALA A 215 9.05 19.04 27.15
C ALA A 215 10.13 18.21 27.88
N GLY A 216 11.29 18.85 28.15
CA GLY A 216 12.47 18.20 28.69
C GLY A 216 13.80 18.93 28.42
N SER A 217 13.91 19.76 27.37
CA SER A 217 15.11 20.60 27.15
C SER A 217 14.83 22.07 27.48
N ALA A 218 14.90 22.41 28.75
CA ALA A 218 14.86 23.79 29.22
C ALA A 218 16.21 24.48 28.94
N ASP A 219 16.49 24.78 27.66
CA ASP A 219 17.44 25.82 27.22
C ASP A 219 17.57 25.80 25.69
N ALA A 220 16.71 26.55 24.99
CA ALA A 220 16.99 27.00 23.62
C ALA A 220 15.95 28.06 23.17
N GLY A 221 16.09 29.30 23.63
CA GLY A 221 15.50 30.48 22.99
C GLY A 221 16.23 30.88 21.70
N GLY A 222 16.66 29.89 20.89
CA GLY A 222 17.46 30.11 19.69
C GLY A 222 16.57 30.41 18.47
N LYS A 223 16.94 31.41 17.67
CA LYS A 223 16.35 31.61 16.34
C LYS A 223 16.52 30.34 15.50
N PRO A 224 15.52 29.91 14.71
CA PRO A 224 15.61 28.70 13.92
C PRO A 224 16.79 28.75 12.93
N ALA A 225 17.46 27.62 12.75
CA ALA A 225 18.57 27.48 11.82
C ALA A 225 18.13 27.77 10.38
N ALA A 226 19.08 28.05 9.46
CA ALA A 226 18.75 28.37 8.06
C ALA A 226 17.94 27.26 7.36
N ALA A 227 18.23 25.99 7.65
CA ALA A 227 17.46 24.84 7.14
C ALA A 227 16.03 24.83 7.68
N GLU A 228 15.85 25.04 8.99
CA GLU A 228 14.53 25.13 9.63
C GLU A 228 13.69 26.29 9.09
N ARG A 229 14.32 27.44 8.79
CA ARG A 229 13.65 28.57 8.12
C ARG A 229 13.21 28.22 6.70
N GLY A 230 14.02 27.46 5.96
CA GLY A 230 13.67 26.94 4.64
C GLY A 230 12.46 26.00 4.68
N ASP A 231 12.42 25.10 5.67
CA ASP A 231 11.30 24.19 5.87
C ASP A 231 10.02 24.90 6.29
N LEU A 232 10.10 25.89 7.18
CA LEU A 232 8.95 26.71 7.59
C LEU A 232 8.37 27.50 6.41
N ALA A 233 9.22 28.08 5.56
CA ALA A 233 8.78 28.79 4.36
C ALA A 233 8.10 27.84 3.36
N ALA A 234 8.64 26.64 3.19
CA ALA A 234 8.06 25.61 2.34
C ALA A 234 6.71 25.11 2.88
N ASP A 235 6.56 24.91 4.18
CA ASP A 235 5.28 24.55 4.82
C ASP A 235 4.24 25.66 4.66
N SER A 236 4.62 26.92 4.89
CA SER A 236 3.72 28.05 4.72
C SER A 236 3.21 28.19 3.27
N LEU A 237 4.11 27.99 2.29
CA LEU A 237 3.73 27.98 0.88
C LEU A 237 2.84 26.79 0.54
N ALA A 238 3.22 25.55 0.91
CA ALA A 238 2.42 24.36 0.67
C ALA A 238 1.02 24.45 1.30
N ARG A 239 0.92 25.02 2.50
CA ARG A 239 -0.36 25.28 3.17
C ARG A 239 -1.23 26.26 2.37
N SER A 240 -0.63 27.31 1.82
CA SER A 240 -1.35 28.29 0.98
C SER A 240 -1.80 27.66 -0.35
N LEU A 241 -0.99 26.76 -0.93
CA LEU A 241 -1.30 26.08 -2.18
C LEU A 241 -2.34 24.97 -2.03
N TYR A 242 -2.41 24.32 -0.88
CA TYR A 242 -3.27 23.15 -0.66
C TYR A 242 -4.75 23.39 -1.03
N PRO A 243 -5.45 24.45 -0.55
CA PRO A 243 -6.84 24.67 -0.95
C PRO A 243 -7.02 24.94 -2.44
N LEU A 244 -6.09 25.66 -3.08
CA LEU A 244 -6.10 25.94 -4.51
C LEU A 244 -5.89 24.65 -5.32
N TYR A 245 -4.94 23.82 -4.90
CA TYR A 245 -4.68 22.50 -5.49
C TYR A 245 -5.90 21.58 -5.39
N GLN A 246 -6.56 21.50 -4.23
CA GLN A 246 -7.80 20.73 -4.08
C GLN A 246 -8.92 21.26 -4.98
N SER A 247 -9.03 22.57 -5.12
CA SER A 247 -10.04 23.19 -5.99
C SER A 247 -9.76 22.87 -7.46
N ALA A 248 -8.49 22.93 -7.89
CA ALA A 248 -8.07 22.59 -9.25
C ALA A 248 -8.35 21.12 -9.60
N LEU A 249 -8.17 20.19 -8.66
CA LEU A 249 -8.56 18.80 -8.79
C LEU A 249 -10.08 18.65 -8.93
N ALA A 250 -10.85 19.28 -8.04
CA ALA A 250 -12.31 19.20 -8.02
C ALA A 250 -12.95 19.73 -9.31
N LEU A 251 -12.48 20.87 -9.83
CA LEU A 251 -12.96 21.47 -11.07
C LEU A 251 -12.80 20.54 -12.29
N ARG A 252 -11.82 19.63 -12.27
CA ARG A 252 -11.56 18.66 -13.33
C ARG A 252 -12.11 17.27 -13.04
N GLY A 253 -12.94 17.13 -12.00
CA GLY A 253 -13.48 15.83 -11.59
C GLY A 253 -12.38 14.83 -11.23
N MET A 254 -11.29 15.29 -10.62
CA MET A 254 -10.17 14.44 -10.24
C MET A 254 -10.04 14.32 -8.72
N LEU A 255 -9.48 13.20 -8.30
CA LEU A 255 -8.94 12.96 -6.97
C LEU A 255 -7.49 12.53 -7.12
N ASP A 256 -6.60 12.90 -6.20
CA ASP A 256 -5.32 12.18 -6.12
C ASP A 256 -5.46 10.85 -5.35
N PHE A 257 -4.36 10.12 -5.21
CA PHE A 257 -4.40 8.82 -4.55
C PHE A 257 -4.76 8.92 -3.07
N SER A 258 -4.26 9.95 -2.38
CA SER A 258 -4.49 10.20 -0.96
C SER A 258 -5.92 10.69 -0.70
N ASP A 259 -6.53 11.39 -1.66
CA ASP A 259 -7.93 11.80 -1.60
C ASP A 259 -8.88 10.61 -1.55
N LEU A 260 -8.52 9.44 -2.11
CA LEU A 260 -9.40 8.27 -2.07
C LEU A 260 -9.74 7.87 -0.64
N THR A 261 -8.75 7.84 0.26
CA THR A 261 -8.98 7.50 1.67
C THR A 261 -9.60 8.66 2.43
N LEU A 262 -9.14 9.89 2.21
CA LEU A 262 -9.64 11.08 2.88
C LEU A 262 -11.13 11.33 2.56
N ARG A 263 -11.52 11.25 1.28
CA ARG A 263 -12.91 11.41 0.84
C ARG A 263 -13.79 10.26 1.29
N ALA A 264 -13.27 9.04 1.43
CA ALA A 264 -14.04 7.93 2.00
C ALA A 264 -14.29 8.14 3.51
N VAL A 265 -13.33 8.70 4.25
CA VAL A 265 -13.53 9.11 5.64
C VAL A 265 -14.58 10.23 5.73
N GLN A 266 -14.51 11.21 4.82
CA GLN A 266 -15.50 12.30 4.72
C GLN A 266 -16.91 11.76 4.40
N LEU A 267 -17.04 10.81 3.47
CA LEU A 267 -18.32 10.16 3.16
C LEU A 267 -18.95 9.56 4.41
N PHE A 268 -18.16 8.89 5.24
CA PHE A 268 -18.65 8.30 6.48
C PHE A 268 -19.07 9.34 7.52
N ASP A 269 -18.42 10.49 7.53
CA ASP A 269 -18.72 11.60 8.43
C ASP A 269 -19.99 12.36 8.00
N GLU A 270 -20.17 12.57 6.69
CA GLU A 270 -21.29 13.33 6.12
C GLU A 270 -22.54 12.48 5.88
N GLN A 271 -22.38 11.16 5.67
CA GLN A 271 -23.48 10.24 5.34
C GLN A 271 -23.53 9.04 6.31
N PRO A 272 -24.01 9.24 7.55
CA PRO A 272 -24.09 8.18 8.55
C PRO A 272 -24.84 6.91 8.10
N GLN A 273 -25.88 7.07 7.27
CA GLN A 273 -26.65 5.97 6.72
C GLN A 273 -25.84 5.07 5.78
N VAL A 274 -24.90 5.66 5.01
CA VAL A 274 -23.98 4.90 4.15
C VAL A 274 -23.02 4.10 5.01
N LEU A 275 -22.45 4.73 6.05
CA LEU A 275 -21.59 4.04 7.01
C LEU A 275 -22.33 2.90 7.72
N ALA A 276 -23.57 3.11 8.14
CA ALA A 276 -24.40 2.10 8.78
C ALA A 276 -24.67 0.90 7.86
N ALA A 277 -24.90 1.14 6.57
CA ALA A 277 -25.07 0.08 5.57
C ALA A 277 -23.79 -0.77 5.44
N TYR A 278 -22.61 -0.13 5.33
CA TYR A 278 -21.34 -0.86 5.28
C TYR A 278 -21.03 -1.60 6.58
N ARG A 279 -21.32 -1.02 7.75
CA ARG A 279 -21.17 -1.69 9.05
C ARG A 279 -22.07 -2.92 9.16
N SER A 280 -23.32 -2.81 8.73
CA SER A 280 -24.26 -3.93 8.71
C SER A 280 -23.84 -5.01 7.72
N ARG A 281 -23.21 -4.63 6.61
CA ARG A 281 -22.70 -5.55 5.60
C ARG A 281 -21.48 -6.31 6.12
N PHE A 282 -20.44 -5.59 6.55
CA PHE A 282 -19.15 -6.18 6.88
C PHE A 282 -19.09 -6.65 8.33
N GLN A 283 -19.55 -7.87 8.57
CA GLN A 283 -19.49 -8.51 9.88
C GLN A 283 -18.06 -8.93 10.27
N HIS A 284 -17.19 -9.16 9.28
CA HIS A 284 -15.80 -9.51 9.52
C HIS A 284 -14.86 -8.60 8.74
N VAL A 285 -13.99 -7.88 9.46
CA VAL A 285 -12.96 -6.99 8.88
C VAL A 285 -11.58 -7.56 9.18
N LEU A 286 -10.83 -7.90 8.13
CA LEU A 286 -9.49 -8.47 8.17
C LEU A 286 -8.50 -7.43 7.65
N VAL A 287 -7.45 -7.11 8.41
CA VAL A 287 -6.41 -6.15 7.98
C VAL A 287 -5.04 -6.81 8.08
N ASP A 288 -4.30 -6.83 6.99
CA ASP A 288 -2.89 -7.20 6.97
C ASP A 288 -2.00 -5.95 7.05
N GLU A 289 -0.79 -6.11 7.59
CA GLU A 289 0.23 -5.04 7.66
C GLU A 289 -0.25 -3.76 8.38
N LEU A 290 -0.90 -3.88 9.55
CA LEU A 290 -1.43 -2.72 10.28
C LEU A 290 -0.35 -1.66 10.59
N GLN A 291 0.90 -2.08 10.82
CA GLN A 291 2.00 -1.15 11.12
C GLN A 291 2.31 -0.19 9.95
N ASP A 292 1.96 -0.56 8.72
CA ASP A 292 2.23 0.23 7.52
C ASP A 292 1.04 1.12 7.14
N THR A 293 -0.01 1.15 7.97
CA THR A 293 -1.17 2.02 7.75
C THR A 293 -0.88 3.46 8.11
N SER A 294 -1.39 4.40 7.33
CA SER A 294 -1.38 5.83 7.68
C SER A 294 -2.48 6.18 8.68
N ARG A 295 -2.46 7.40 9.22
CA ARG A 295 -3.48 7.87 10.17
C ARG A 295 -4.87 7.86 9.54
N VAL A 296 -5.01 8.36 8.31
CA VAL A 296 -6.31 8.39 7.60
C VAL A 296 -6.84 6.97 7.33
N GLN A 297 -5.96 6.01 7.03
CA GLN A 297 -6.35 4.61 6.84
C GLN A 297 -6.82 3.95 8.14
N TYR A 298 -6.14 4.23 9.25
CA TYR A 298 -6.57 3.78 10.57
C TYR A 298 -7.90 4.43 10.99
N GLU A 299 -8.09 5.70 10.70
CA GLU A 299 -9.35 6.42 10.93
C GLU A 299 -10.51 5.88 10.11
N TRP A 300 -10.26 5.47 8.87
CA TRP A 300 -11.22 4.75 8.03
C TRP A 300 -11.58 3.39 8.64
N LEU A 301 -10.58 2.60 9.08
CA LEU A 301 -10.79 1.30 9.72
C LEU A 301 -11.65 1.43 10.97
N ARG A 302 -11.40 2.46 11.77
CA ARG A 302 -12.12 2.72 13.01
C ARG A 302 -13.59 3.07 12.76
N ARG A 303 -13.86 3.87 11.73
CA ARG A 303 -15.23 4.20 11.32
C ARG A 303 -15.96 2.96 10.82
N ILE A 304 -15.38 2.17 9.91
CA ILE A 304 -16.09 1.02 9.33
C ILE A 304 -16.33 -0.13 10.32
N THR A 305 -15.64 -0.14 11.47
CA THR A 305 -15.74 -1.18 12.50
C THR A 305 -16.54 -0.77 13.74
N GLY A 306 -17.20 0.39 13.71
CA GLY A 306 -18.12 0.79 14.77
C GLY A 306 -17.46 1.31 16.05
N GLN A 307 -16.13 1.44 16.10
CA GLN A 307 -15.44 1.89 17.31
C GLN A 307 -15.80 3.35 17.65
N PRO A 308 -16.05 3.67 18.94
CA PRO A 308 -16.44 5.02 19.36
C PRO A 308 -15.39 6.03 18.90
N VAL A 309 -15.76 7.24 18.42
CA VAL A 309 -14.78 8.28 18.04
C VAL A 309 -14.57 9.28 19.18
N PRO A 310 -13.31 9.57 19.62
CA PRO A 310 -13.10 10.41 20.79
C PRO A 310 -13.57 11.82 20.43
N GLY A 311 -14.38 12.41 21.29
CA GLY A 311 -14.95 13.74 21.06
C GLY A 311 -16.14 13.79 20.09
N ARG A 312 -16.68 12.65 19.62
CA ARG A 312 -17.96 12.62 18.91
C ARG A 312 -19.02 11.80 19.67
N PRO A 313 -20.27 12.27 19.74
CA PRO A 313 -21.37 11.48 20.30
C PRO A 313 -21.48 10.15 19.54
N GLN A 314 -21.64 9.05 20.27
CA GLN A 314 -21.90 7.76 19.66
C GLN A 314 -23.27 7.84 18.98
N GLN A 315 -23.29 7.89 17.64
CA GLN A 315 -24.54 7.86 16.90
C GLN A 315 -25.17 6.48 17.10
N GLN A 316 -26.24 6.43 17.89
CA GLN A 316 -27.10 5.26 17.94
C GLN A 316 -27.66 5.04 16.53
N PRO A 317 -27.68 3.80 16.02
CA PRO A 317 -28.31 3.53 14.74
C PRO A 317 -29.77 4.03 14.80
N PRO A 318 -30.26 4.74 13.76
CA PRO A 318 -31.56 5.41 13.78
C PRO A 318 -32.76 4.47 13.95
N PHE A 319 -32.53 3.15 13.91
CA PHE A 319 -33.51 2.12 14.24
C PHE A 319 -32.89 1.15 15.23
N GLY A 320 -33.53 1.00 16.39
CA GLY A 320 -33.09 0.15 17.49
C GLY A 320 -32.68 -1.25 17.03
N ARG A 321 -31.37 -1.50 17.09
CA ARG A 321 -30.80 -2.84 17.17
C ARG A 321 -29.89 -2.91 18.38
N SER A 322 -30.51 -2.95 19.56
CA SER A 322 -29.93 -3.61 20.72
C SER A 322 -30.02 -5.13 20.47
N GLY A 323 -29.08 -5.68 19.70
CA GLY A 323 -29.04 -7.13 19.40
C GLY A 323 -28.49 -7.55 18.03
N GLY A 324 -27.93 -6.65 17.22
CA GLY A 324 -27.24 -7.03 15.98
C GLY A 324 -25.88 -7.66 16.30
N ALA A 325 -25.51 -8.77 15.63
CA ALA A 325 -24.20 -9.38 15.75
C ALA A 325 -23.10 -8.33 15.55
N GLU A 326 -22.31 -8.07 16.60
CA GLU A 326 -21.26 -7.05 16.57
C GLU A 326 -20.11 -7.47 15.66
N GLN A 327 -19.58 -6.50 14.90
CA GLN A 327 -18.52 -6.74 13.91
C GLN A 327 -17.26 -7.29 14.57
N ALA A 328 -16.60 -8.25 13.91
CA ALA A 328 -15.33 -8.79 14.33
C ALA A 328 -14.19 -8.23 13.47
N VAL A 329 -13.20 -7.62 14.13
CA VAL A 329 -12.01 -7.03 13.55
C VAL A 329 -10.81 -7.88 13.89
N PHE A 330 -10.05 -8.26 12.86
CA PHE A 330 -8.88 -9.10 13.00
C PHE A 330 -7.74 -8.46 12.22
N VAL A 331 -6.77 -7.95 12.95
CA VAL A 331 -5.63 -7.23 12.40
C VAL A 331 -4.36 -8.03 12.61
N ALA A 332 -3.46 -7.98 11.64
CA ALA A 332 -2.17 -8.65 11.69
C ALA A 332 -1.08 -7.58 11.58
N ALA A 333 -0.12 -7.59 12.51
CA ALA A 333 0.91 -6.56 12.57
C ALA A 333 2.28 -7.09 12.98
N ASP A 334 3.32 -6.39 12.54
CA ASP A 334 4.69 -6.47 13.09
C ASP A 334 5.27 -5.06 13.14
N ASP A 335 5.27 -4.40 14.31
CA ASP A 335 5.76 -3.02 14.47
C ASP A 335 7.25 -2.84 14.16
N ASP A 336 8.05 -3.91 14.14
CA ASP A 336 9.48 -3.84 13.75
C ASP A 336 9.66 -3.83 12.22
N GLN A 337 8.60 -4.14 11.45
CA GLN A 337 8.63 -4.19 9.98
C GLN A 337 8.03 -2.94 9.31
N SER A 338 7.74 -1.88 10.07
CA SER A 338 7.25 -0.62 9.50
C SER A 338 8.34 0.11 8.73
N VAL A 339 8.30 0.06 7.39
CA VAL A 339 9.30 0.68 6.50
C VAL A 339 8.74 1.79 5.60
N TYR A 340 7.43 2.06 5.67
CA TYR A 340 6.75 3.06 4.85
C TYR A 340 6.51 4.41 5.57
N GLY A 341 7.27 4.71 6.63
CA GLY A 341 7.12 5.97 7.38
C GLY A 341 7.25 7.23 6.53
N TRP A 342 8.11 7.20 5.51
CA TRP A 342 8.28 8.30 4.53
C TRP A 342 7.03 8.52 3.65
N ARG A 343 6.12 7.55 3.57
CA ARG A 343 4.80 7.65 2.92
C ARG A 343 3.67 8.00 3.90
N GLY A 344 3.99 8.30 5.15
CA GLY A 344 2.99 8.61 6.18
C GLY A 344 2.46 7.41 6.97
N ALA A 345 3.07 6.22 6.85
CA ALA A 345 2.74 5.10 7.72
C ALA A 345 3.05 5.44 9.20
N ASP A 346 2.11 5.14 10.08
CA ASP A 346 2.22 5.37 11.51
C ASP A 346 2.19 4.04 12.27
N ARG A 347 3.38 3.51 12.60
CA ARG A 347 3.50 2.26 13.38
C ARG A 347 2.81 2.32 14.75
N THR A 348 2.54 3.52 15.29
CA THR A 348 1.81 3.67 16.55
C THR A 348 0.35 3.24 16.44
N ASN A 349 -0.19 3.08 15.23
CA ASN A 349 -1.52 2.52 14.99
C ASN A 349 -1.72 1.14 15.64
N VAL A 350 -0.64 0.36 15.81
CA VAL A 350 -0.69 -0.91 16.54
C VAL A 350 -1.01 -0.67 18.02
N LEU A 351 -0.41 0.34 18.65
CA LEU A 351 -0.72 0.72 20.04
C LEU A 351 -2.12 1.33 20.16
N ARG A 352 -2.51 2.16 19.19
CA ARG A 352 -3.86 2.74 19.14
C ARG A 352 -4.93 1.66 19.06
N PHE A 353 -4.70 0.61 18.26
CA PHE A 353 -5.63 -0.52 18.19
C PHE A 353 -5.86 -1.14 19.56
N LEU A 354 -4.80 -1.32 20.36
CA LEU A 354 -4.91 -1.89 21.70
C LEU A 354 -5.60 -0.97 22.71
N SER A 355 -5.41 0.34 22.59
CA SER A 355 -6.04 1.31 23.50
C SER A 355 -7.47 1.68 23.12
N GLU A 356 -7.82 1.61 21.83
CA GLU A 356 -9.08 2.15 21.30
C GLU A 356 -10.10 1.07 20.92
N PHE A 357 -9.70 -0.20 20.80
CA PHE A 357 -10.64 -1.32 20.60
C PHE A 357 -10.84 -2.05 21.93
N ASP A 358 -12.01 -1.83 22.54
CA ASP A 358 -12.35 -2.44 23.82
C ASP A 358 -12.27 -3.97 23.77
N GLY A 359 -11.55 -4.55 24.72
CA GLY A 359 -11.36 -6.01 24.80
C GLY A 359 -10.44 -6.57 23.71
N ALA A 360 -9.60 -5.76 23.07
CA ALA A 360 -8.64 -6.23 22.08
C ALA A 360 -7.75 -7.36 22.62
N ARG A 361 -7.91 -8.55 22.04
CA ARG A 361 -7.10 -9.73 22.35
C ARG A 361 -5.81 -9.70 21.53
N VAL A 362 -4.66 -9.78 22.21
CA VAL A 362 -3.36 -9.94 21.55
C VAL A 362 -2.95 -11.40 21.52
N ILE A 363 -2.73 -11.94 20.32
CA ILE A 363 -2.22 -13.30 20.10
C ILE A 363 -0.84 -13.18 19.46
N ARG A 364 0.19 -13.68 20.15
CA ARG A 364 1.60 -13.53 19.75
C ARG A 364 2.08 -14.78 19.03
N LEU A 365 2.47 -14.64 17.77
CA LEU A 365 3.10 -15.75 17.03
C LEU A 365 4.59 -15.79 17.34
N THR A 366 5.03 -16.82 18.07
CA THR A 366 6.40 -16.91 18.60
C THR A 366 7.34 -17.81 17.80
N THR A 367 6.84 -18.57 16.82
CA THR A 367 7.69 -19.53 16.06
C THR A 367 7.88 -19.07 14.62
N SER A 368 9.12 -18.83 14.19
CA SER A 368 9.48 -18.53 12.79
C SER A 368 9.69 -19.81 11.98
N TYR A 369 8.97 -19.92 10.87
CA TYR A 369 9.06 -21.04 9.93
C TYR A 369 9.87 -20.70 8.67
N ARG A 370 10.37 -19.46 8.57
CA ARG A 370 11.08 -18.95 7.38
C ARG A 370 12.59 -18.89 7.58
N CYS A 371 13.02 -18.39 8.73
CA CYS A 371 14.41 -18.03 8.98
C CYS A 371 15.14 -19.15 9.69
N SER A 372 16.41 -19.38 9.30
CA SER A 372 17.30 -20.25 10.07
C SER A 372 17.61 -19.63 11.44
N PRO A 373 18.01 -20.43 12.45
CA PRO A 373 18.44 -19.93 13.75
C PRO A 373 19.48 -18.80 13.68
N HIS A 374 20.48 -18.91 12.79
CA HIS A 374 21.51 -17.88 12.64
C HIS A 374 21.00 -16.60 11.98
N ALA A 375 20.13 -16.70 10.97
CA ALA A 375 19.53 -15.53 10.34
C ALA A 375 18.59 -14.80 11.30
N LEU A 376 17.79 -15.56 12.06
CA LEU A 376 16.88 -15.00 13.06
C LEU A 376 17.65 -14.33 14.20
N GLY A 377 18.69 -14.99 14.73
CA GLY A 377 19.53 -14.42 15.79
C GLY A 377 20.25 -13.13 15.36
N ALA A 378 20.75 -13.07 14.12
CA ALA A 378 21.34 -11.84 13.57
C ALA A 378 20.31 -10.71 13.45
N ALA A 379 19.08 -11.01 13.01
CA ALA A 379 18.01 -10.03 12.93
C ALA A 379 17.60 -9.52 14.33
N GLN A 380 17.46 -10.40 15.31
CA GLN A 380 17.12 -10.04 16.69
C GLN A 380 18.20 -9.19 17.36
N ALA A 381 19.48 -9.52 17.15
CA ALA A 381 20.61 -8.73 17.66
C ALA A 381 20.68 -7.32 17.03
N LEU A 382 20.22 -7.17 15.79
CA LEU A 382 20.09 -5.85 15.16
C LEU A 382 18.90 -5.07 15.75
N LEU A 383 17.75 -5.74 15.88
CA LEU A 383 16.53 -5.15 16.41
C LEU A 383 16.66 -4.73 17.87
N SER A 384 17.44 -5.45 18.69
CA SER A 384 17.65 -5.09 20.11
C SER A 384 18.31 -3.72 20.32
N ARG A 385 18.84 -3.10 19.26
CA ARG A 385 19.39 -1.73 19.29
C ARG A 385 18.32 -0.65 19.10
N SER A 386 17.09 -1.03 18.74
CA SER A 386 15.96 -0.12 18.53
C SER A 386 14.79 -0.55 19.43
N PRO A 387 14.14 0.38 20.15
CA PRO A 387 13.00 0.02 20.98
C PRO A 387 11.81 -0.38 20.10
N SER A 388 11.39 -1.65 20.22
CA SER A 388 10.09 -2.12 19.71
C SER A 388 8.95 -1.47 20.49
N LEU A 389 7.81 -1.24 19.83
CA LEU A 389 6.62 -0.74 20.51
C LEU A 389 5.95 -1.83 21.34
N LEU A 390 6.01 -3.07 20.84
CA LEU A 390 5.47 -4.24 21.54
C LEU A 390 6.56 -5.29 21.71
N ALA A 391 6.68 -5.82 22.92
CA ALA A 391 7.58 -6.92 23.21
C ALA A 391 7.17 -8.17 22.42
N LYS A 392 8.14 -8.74 21.71
CA LYS A 392 7.98 -9.91 20.84
C LYS A 392 9.13 -10.88 21.09
N GLU A 393 8.76 -12.13 21.28
CA GLU A 393 9.70 -13.25 21.33
C GLU A 393 9.51 -14.09 20.07
N CYS A 394 10.61 -14.54 19.47
CA CYS A 394 10.59 -15.33 18.26
C CYS A 394 11.68 -16.38 18.29
N GLU A 395 11.30 -17.64 18.10
CA GLU A 395 12.18 -18.80 18.07
C GLU A 395 12.14 -19.46 16.70
N PRO A 396 13.27 -20.00 16.21
CA PRO A 396 13.30 -20.71 14.94
C PRO A 396 12.62 -22.08 15.08
N HIS A 397 11.85 -22.50 14.07
CA HIS A 397 11.24 -23.83 14.05
C HIS A 397 12.26 -24.96 13.89
N THR A 398 13.39 -24.68 13.22
CA THR A 398 14.43 -25.67 12.93
C THR A 398 15.59 -25.59 13.94
N PRO A 399 16.23 -26.72 14.27
CA PRO A 399 17.38 -26.74 15.18
C PRO A 399 18.62 -26.07 14.57
N ALA A 400 19.51 -25.59 15.45
CA ALA A 400 20.70 -24.83 15.06
C ALA A 400 21.86 -25.67 14.50
N ALA A 401 21.91 -26.97 14.80
CA ALA A 401 23.09 -27.81 14.57
C ALA A 401 23.62 -27.77 13.12
N ASP A 402 22.73 -27.66 12.13
CA ASP A 402 23.08 -27.69 10.69
C ASP A 402 22.66 -26.42 9.93
N ALA A 403 22.31 -25.35 10.63
CA ALA A 403 21.85 -24.12 10.00
C ALA A 403 22.99 -23.35 9.32
N PRO A 404 22.80 -22.79 8.10
CA PRO A 404 23.81 -21.96 7.48
C PRO A 404 24.03 -20.66 8.28
N ARG A 405 25.29 -20.29 8.48
CA ARG A 405 25.68 -19.04 9.16
C ARG A 405 25.48 -17.82 8.26
N VAL A 406 25.17 -16.69 8.88
CA VAL A 406 25.20 -15.38 8.21
C VAL A 406 26.65 -15.01 7.93
N VAL A 407 26.96 -14.65 6.68
CA VAL A 407 28.31 -14.29 6.24
C VAL A 407 28.35 -12.81 5.91
N LEU A 408 29.23 -12.07 6.56
CA LEU A 408 29.56 -10.68 6.23
C LEU A 408 30.82 -10.65 5.37
N ARG A 409 30.81 -9.88 4.28
CA ARG A 409 31.98 -9.64 3.42
C ARG A 409 32.05 -8.17 3.02
N CYS A 410 33.28 -7.68 2.89
CA CYS A 410 33.58 -6.36 2.35
C CYS A 410 34.27 -6.52 1.00
N PHE A 411 34.00 -5.60 0.08
CA PHE A 411 34.56 -5.56 -1.26
C PHE A 411 35.16 -4.17 -1.51
N TRP A 412 36.21 -4.11 -2.32
CA TRP A 412 36.85 -2.84 -2.66
C TRP A 412 35.94 -1.96 -3.51
N ASP A 413 35.21 -2.57 -4.44
CA ASP A 413 34.27 -1.89 -5.31
C ASP A 413 33.06 -2.79 -5.66
N ALA A 414 32.09 -2.21 -6.38
CA ALA A 414 30.89 -2.90 -6.81
C ALA A 414 31.15 -3.99 -7.88
N ARG A 415 32.28 -3.92 -8.59
CA ARG A 415 32.66 -4.89 -9.61
C ARG A 415 33.14 -6.19 -8.96
N ASP A 416 33.93 -6.07 -7.90
CA ASP A 416 34.38 -7.18 -7.06
C ASP A 416 33.21 -7.83 -6.33
N GLU A 417 32.30 -7.03 -5.77
CA GLU A 417 31.06 -7.53 -5.17
C GLU A 417 30.23 -8.32 -6.19
N ALA A 418 29.98 -7.77 -7.39
CA ALA A 418 29.24 -8.44 -8.45
C ALA A 418 29.93 -9.75 -8.90
N GLN A 419 31.26 -9.75 -8.99
CA GLN A 419 32.04 -10.93 -9.32
C GLN A 419 31.89 -12.03 -8.27
N TRP A 420 31.95 -11.66 -7.00
CA TRP A 420 31.77 -12.58 -5.90
C TRP A 420 30.35 -13.15 -5.86
N ILE A 421 29.32 -12.32 -5.99
CA ILE A 421 27.92 -12.76 -6.04
C ILE A 421 27.72 -13.80 -7.15
N ALA A 422 28.19 -13.51 -8.37
CA ALA A 422 28.05 -14.44 -9.49
C ALA A 422 28.75 -15.79 -9.25
N ARG A 423 29.98 -15.77 -8.73
CA ARG A 423 30.71 -16.99 -8.36
C ARG A 423 30.00 -17.74 -7.24
N HIS A 424 29.48 -17.05 -6.25
CA HIS A 424 28.78 -17.65 -5.12
C HIS A 424 27.49 -18.34 -5.55
N VAL A 425 26.66 -17.68 -6.37
CA VAL A 425 25.44 -18.29 -6.92
C VAL A 425 25.77 -19.52 -7.77
N ALA A 426 26.80 -19.44 -8.63
CA ALA A 426 27.24 -20.58 -9.43
C ALA A 426 27.73 -21.75 -8.56
N ALA A 427 28.53 -21.47 -7.53
CA ALA A 427 29.01 -22.48 -6.60
C ALA A 427 27.87 -23.14 -5.82
N GLN A 428 26.92 -22.35 -5.30
CA GLN A 428 25.75 -22.87 -4.58
C GLN A 428 24.89 -23.78 -5.47
N ARG A 429 24.67 -23.42 -6.73
CA ARG A 429 23.93 -24.26 -7.67
C ARG A 429 24.68 -25.53 -8.07
N LYS A 430 26.02 -25.48 -8.12
CA LYS A 430 26.85 -26.67 -8.37
C LYS A 430 26.79 -27.64 -7.19
N SER A 431 26.86 -27.14 -5.96
CA SER A 431 26.80 -27.96 -4.74
C SER A 431 25.39 -28.41 -4.37
N HIS A 432 24.36 -27.65 -4.76
CA HIS A 432 22.95 -27.95 -4.48
C HIS A 432 22.14 -27.90 -5.79
N PRO A 433 22.08 -29.01 -6.55
CA PRO A 433 21.40 -29.07 -7.85
C PRO A 433 19.91 -28.69 -7.81
N ALA A 434 19.27 -28.77 -6.64
CA ALA A 434 17.89 -28.34 -6.42
C ALA A 434 17.70 -26.82 -6.54
N TYR A 435 18.75 -26.02 -6.30
CA TYR A 435 18.68 -24.57 -6.33
C TYR A 435 18.56 -24.03 -7.76
N ARG A 436 17.51 -23.25 -7.97
CA ARG A 436 17.23 -22.51 -9.20
C ARG A 436 17.66 -21.06 -9.03
N TYR A 437 17.87 -20.35 -10.12
CA TYR A 437 18.15 -18.90 -10.04
C TYR A 437 17.06 -18.11 -9.30
N SER A 438 15.81 -18.56 -9.38
CA SER A 438 14.66 -17.97 -8.65
C SER A 438 14.75 -18.10 -7.13
N ASP A 439 15.64 -18.94 -6.61
CA ASP A 439 15.78 -19.17 -5.18
C ASP A 439 16.83 -18.21 -4.57
N PHE A 440 17.45 -17.36 -5.39
CA PHE A 440 18.37 -16.31 -4.97
C PHE A 440 17.73 -14.93 -5.14
N ALA A 441 17.96 -14.05 -4.17
CA ALA A 441 17.57 -12.64 -4.22
C ALA A 441 18.76 -11.75 -3.84
N VAL A 442 18.94 -10.65 -4.57
CA VAL A 442 19.89 -9.59 -4.24
C VAL A 442 19.08 -8.37 -3.83
N LEU A 443 19.17 -8.01 -2.54
CA LEU A 443 18.46 -6.87 -1.98
C LEU A 443 19.43 -5.69 -1.86
N VAL A 444 19.08 -4.55 -2.42
CA VAL A 444 19.88 -3.32 -2.39
C VAL A 444 19.06 -2.18 -1.79
N ARG A 445 19.74 -1.16 -1.27
CA ARG A 445 19.08 -0.05 -0.57
C ARG A 445 18.29 0.88 -1.50
N SER A 446 18.71 1.05 -2.75
CA SER A 446 18.13 2.03 -3.66
C SER A 446 18.05 1.52 -5.11
N GLN A 447 17.24 2.18 -5.93
CA GLN A 447 17.07 1.81 -7.35
C GLN A 447 18.33 2.14 -8.16
N GLU A 448 19.06 3.19 -7.80
CA GLU A 448 20.33 3.58 -8.42
C GLU A 448 21.37 2.47 -8.24
N LEU A 449 21.46 1.90 -7.03
CA LEU A 449 22.33 0.76 -6.75
C LEU A 449 21.91 -0.47 -7.55
N ALA A 450 20.60 -0.73 -7.68
CA ALA A 450 20.10 -1.84 -8.50
C ALA A 450 20.46 -1.65 -9.98
N ALA A 451 20.29 -0.43 -10.50
CA ALA A 451 20.58 -0.06 -11.89
C ALA A 451 22.08 -0.17 -12.21
N ALA A 452 22.95 0.17 -11.24
CA ALA A 452 24.39 -0.02 -11.37
C ALA A 452 24.78 -1.51 -11.32
N LEU A 453 24.23 -2.28 -10.39
CA LEU A 453 24.64 -3.67 -10.12
C LEU A 453 24.10 -4.66 -11.16
N ALA A 454 22.88 -4.49 -11.64
CA ALA A 454 22.22 -5.46 -12.51
C ALA A 454 22.95 -5.75 -13.83
N PRO A 455 23.47 -4.75 -14.59
CA PRO A 455 24.28 -5.01 -15.78
C PRO A 455 25.54 -5.81 -15.48
N MET A 456 26.20 -5.53 -14.34
CA MET A 456 27.42 -6.24 -13.93
C MET A 456 27.16 -7.71 -13.61
N LEU A 457 26.01 -8.04 -13.02
CA LEU A 457 25.60 -9.42 -12.77
C LEU A 457 25.20 -10.14 -14.08
N ARG A 458 24.51 -9.44 -15.00
CA ARG A 458 24.12 -9.99 -16.32
C ARG A 458 25.34 -10.32 -17.17
N ALA A 459 26.34 -9.44 -17.21
CA ALA A 459 27.60 -9.67 -17.92
C ALA A 459 28.34 -10.92 -17.42
N ARG A 460 28.01 -11.42 -16.22
CA ARG A 460 28.57 -12.64 -15.62
C ARG A 460 27.67 -13.86 -15.77
N GLY A 461 26.67 -13.80 -16.64
CA GLY A 461 25.80 -14.93 -16.98
C GLY A 461 24.67 -15.18 -15.98
N LEU A 462 24.37 -14.25 -15.07
CA LEU A 462 23.20 -14.38 -14.20
C LEU A 462 21.92 -13.86 -14.90
N PRO A 463 20.84 -14.66 -14.95
CA PRO A 463 19.55 -14.19 -15.44
C PRO A 463 18.87 -13.32 -14.38
N ILE A 464 19.09 -12.01 -14.45
CA ILE A 464 18.55 -11.03 -13.50
C ILE A 464 17.19 -10.51 -13.96
N SER A 465 16.17 -10.79 -13.15
CA SER A 465 14.89 -10.08 -13.18
C SER A 465 14.96 -8.90 -12.23
N THR A 466 14.98 -7.68 -12.76
CA THR A 466 14.70 -6.47 -11.99
C THR A 466 13.21 -6.19 -12.07
N SER A 467 12.63 -5.62 -11.01
CA SER A 467 11.34 -4.94 -11.11
C SER A 467 11.52 -3.76 -12.07
N LEU A 468 11.26 -4.05 -13.35
CA LEU A 468 11.34 -3.21 -14.56
C LEU A 468 12.77 -3.01 -15.13
N PRO A 469 12.97 -3.18 -16.45
CA PRO A 469 14.24 -2.88 -17.13
C PRO A 469 14.52 -1.38 -17.33
N SER A 470 13.48 -0.54 -17.32
CA SER A 470 13.53 0.88 -17.71
C SER A 470 13.40 1.87 -16.55
N GLY A 471 13.20 1.40 -15.31
CA GLY A 471 12.85 2.25 -14.16
C GLY A 471 11.43 2.85 -14.22
N LEU A 472 10.79 2.86 -15.38
CA LEU A 472 9.38 3.26 -15.56
C LEU A 472 8.46 2.03 -15.47
N PRO A 473 7.30 2.14 -14.80
CA PRO A 473 6.26 1.12 -14.92
C PRO A 473 5.84 0.94 -16.38
N TRP A 474 5.29 -0.23 -16.75
CA TRP A 474 4.95 -0.52 -18.14
C TRP A 474 3.98 0.51 -18.75
N TRP A 475 3.09 1.11 -17.94
CA TRP A 475 2.19 2.19 -18.36
C TRP A 475 2.87 3.56 -18.49
N GLY A 476 4.06 3.72 -17.94
CA GLY A 476 4.89 4.92 -18.08
C GLY A 476 5.77 4.92 -19.34
N VAL A 477 5.76 3.82 -20.10
CA VAL A 477 6.38 3.75 -21.43
C VAL A 477 5.65 4.74 -22.34
N PRO A 478 6.34 5.68 -23.03
CA PRO A 478 5.69 6.74 -23.80
C PRO A 478 4.60 6.24 -24.76
N GLU A 479 4.86 5.17 -25.49
CA GLU A 479 3.93 4.56 -26.44
C GLU A 479 2.66 4.03 -25.75
N VAL A 480 2.82 3.46 -24.56
CA VAL A 480 1.71 2.96 -23.75
C VAL A 480 0.92 4.13 -23.14
N ALA A 481 1.62 5.15 -22.62
CA ALA A 481 1.01 6.34 -22.05
C ALA A 481 0.17 7.09 -23.10
N THR A 482 0.69 7.29 -24.31
CA THR A 482 -0.04 7.89 -25.44
C THR A 482 -1.25 7.05 -25.84
N SER A 483 -1.12 5.72 -25.89
CA SER A 483 -2.25 4.84 -26.21
C SER A 483 -3.34 4.90 -25.14
N LEU A 484 -2.96 4.96 -23.86
CA LEU A 484 -3.89 5.11 -22.74
C LEU A 484 -4.59 6.47 -22.76
N ALA A 485 -3.89 7.54 -23.13
CA ALA A 485 -4.47 8.86 -23.32
C ALA A 485 -5.52 8.86 -24.44
N ALA A 486 -5.20 8.30 -25.61
CA ALA A 486 -6.19 8.16 -26.69
C ALA A 486 -7.45 7.39 -26.26
N LEU A 487 -7.30 6.29 -25.52
CA LEU A 487 -8.43 5.53 -24.98
C LEU A 487 -9.25 6.32 -23.94
N ARG A 488 -8.60 7.22 -23.19
CA ARG A 488 -9.29 8.11 -22.26
C ARG A 488 -10.15 9.15 -22.97
N LEU A 489 -9.65 9.76 -24.06
CA LEU A 489 -10.44 10.68 -24.90
C LEU A 489 -11.67 9.99 -25.51
N VAL A 490 -11.55 8.73 -25.92
CA VAL A 490 -12.69 7.95 -26.43
C VAL A 490 -13.77 7.75 -25.35
N ARG A 491 -13.35 7.52 -24.10
CA ARG A 491 -14.28 7.31 -22.98
C ARG A 491 -14.88 8.62 -22.46
N SER A 492 -14.11 9.70 -22.46
CA SER A 492 -14.48 11.02 -21.97
C SER A 492 -13.92 12.08 -22.91
N SER A 493 -14.77 12.64 -23.77
CA SER A 493 -14.37 13.66 -24.75
C SER A 493 -13.96 15.00 -24.12
N THR A 494 -14.18 15.16 -22.82
CA THR A 494 -13.78 16.33 -22.01
C THR A 494 -12.50 16.08 -21.20
N ASP A 495 -11.77 15.00 -21.48
CA ASP A 495 -10.47 14.74 -20.86
C ASP A 495 -9.38 15.60 -21.53
N ASP A 496 -9.33 16.90 -21.20
CA ASP A 496 -8.35 17.87 -21.73
C ASP A 496 -6.88 17.50 -21.45
N GLU A 497 -6.65 16.45 -20.67
CA GLU A 497 -5.34 16.03 -20.16
C GLU A 497 -4.78 14.81 -20.87
N ALA A 498 -5.61 14.18 -21.70
CA ALA A 498 -5.25 13.07 -22.56
C ALA A 498 -4.93 13.61 -23.96
#